data_AF-B2AJ73-F1
#
_entry.id   AF-B2AJ73-F1
#
_cell.length_a   1.000
_cell.length_b   1.000
_cell.length_c   1.000
_cell.angle_alpha   90.00
_cell.angle_beta   90.00
_cell.angle_gamma   90.00
#
_symmetry.space_group_name_H-M   'P 1'
#
loop_
_entity.id
_entity.type
_entity.pdbx_description
1 polymer ?
#
loop_
_entity_poly.entity_id
_entity_poly.type
_entity_poly.pdbx_seq_one_letter_code
_entity_poly.pdbx_strand_id
1 'polypeptide(L)'
;MIGLPAGTRIWIAAGVTDMRCGFNGLAAKVEATLQESPFSGHVFVFRGRRGNVIKVLWSTGDGLCLLSKRLERGRFVWPKADSGKIHLTQAQLSMLLEGINWKQPERTWPPQSVL
;
A
#
# COMPACT_ATOMS: atom_id res chain seq x y z
N MET A 1 -5.25 -14.62 -0.25
CA MET A 1 -4.19 -13.59 -0.44
C MET A 1 -2.86 -14.33 -0.48
N ILE A 2 -1.99 -14.05 -1.44
CA ILE A 2 -0.62 -14.58 -1.40
C ILE A 2 0.00 -14.05 -0.10
N GLY A 3 0.46 -14.95 0.78
CA GLY A 3 1.02 -14.55 2.06
C GLY A 3 2.30 -13.73 1.88
N LEU A 4 2.45 -12.66 2.65
CA LEU A 4 3.69 -11.90 2.67
C LEU A 4 4.69 -12.58 3.64
N PRO A 5 5.98 -12.71 3.26
CA PRO A 5 7.00 -13.23 4.16
C PRO A 5 7.09 -12.43 5.47
N ALA A 6 7.57 -13.07 6.53
CA ALA A 6 7.86 -12.40 7.80
C ALA A 6 8.85 -11.24 7.59
N GLY A 7 8.65 -10.12 8.31
CA GLY A 7 9.49 -8.93 8.18
C GLY A 7 9.17 -8.03 6.98
N THR A 8 8.22 -8.41 6.12
CA THR A 8 7.74 -7.56 5.02
C THR A 8 7.12 -6.27 5.57
N ARG A 9 7.67 -5.12 5.16
CA ARG A 9 7.10 -3.81 5.43
C ARG A 9 6.11 -3.43 4.33
N ILE A 10 5.06 -2.72 4.73
CA ILE A 10 4.05 -2.22 3.80
C ILE A 10 4.06 -0.70 3.90
N TRP A 11 4.32 -0.05 2.77
CA TRP A 11 4.42 1.40 2.66
C TRP A 11 3.32 1.93 1.75
N ILE A 12 2.55 2.88 2.27
CA ILE A 12 1.66 3.70 1.44
C ILE A 12 2.39 4.97 1.04
N ALA A 13 2.45 5.25 -0.26
CA ALA A 13 2.99 6.51 -0.78
C ALA A 13 1.96 7.63 -0.54
N ALA A 14 2.33 8.65 0.22
CA ALA A 14 1.49 9.82 0.39
C ALA A 14 1.36 10.61 -0.93
N GLY A 15 0.41 11.54 -0.98
CA GLY A 15 0.10 12.28 -2.20
C GLY A 15 -0.55 11.44 -3.31
N VAL A 16 -0.33 11.86 -4.56
CA VAL A 16 -1.00 11.33 -5.75
C VAL A 16 0.00 10.75 -6.72
N THR A 17 -0.28 9.55 -7.24
CA THR A 17 0.55 8.88 -8.24
C THR A 17 -0.14 8.82 -9.59
N ASP A 18 0.63 9.02 -10.67
CA ASP A 18 0.17 8.76 -12.04
C ASP A 18 -0.05 7.25 -12.22
N MET A 19 -1.32 6.84 -12.39
CA MET A 19 -1.69 5.44 -12.53
C MET A 19 -1.38 4.85 -13.92
N ARG A 20 -0.90 5.65 -14.86
CA ARG A 20 -0.36 5.16 -16.15
C ARG A 20 0.99 4.46 -15.97
N CYS A 21 1.71 4.74 -14.89
CA CYS A 21 2.96 4.04 -14.57
C CYS A 21 2.71 2.53 -14.39
N GLY A 22 3.44 1.72 -15.17
CA GLY A 22 3.58 0.27 -14.96
C GLY A 22 4.72 -0.06 -14.00
N PHE A 23 5.30 -1.26 -14.11
CA PHE A 23 6.38 -1.74 -13.24
C PHE A 23 7.53 -0.74 -13.07
N ASN A 24 8.20 -0.36 -14.17
CA ASN A 24 9.39 0.49 -14.13
C ASN A 24 9.07 1.90 -13.59
N GLY A 25 7.94 2.48 -13.99
CA GLY A 25 7.56 3.82 -13.55
C GLY A 25 7.19 3.86 -12.06
N LEU A 26 6.60 2.79 -11.53
CA LEU A 26 6.33 2.69 -10.09
C LEU A 26 7.59 2.34 -9.30
N ALA A 27 8.47 1.48 -9.82
CA ALA A 27 9.75 1.17 -9.21
C ALA A 27 10.62 2.44 -9.06
N ALA A 28 10.70 3.27 -10.10
CA ALA A 28 11.38 4.57 -10.04
C ALA A 28 10.77 5.50 -8.98
N LYS A 29 9.46 5.43 -8.73
CA LYS A 29 8.81 6.19 -7.66
C LYS A 29 9.11 5.64 -6.27
N VAL A 30 9.26 4.32 -6.12
CA VAL A 30 9.72 3.71 -4.86
C VAL A 30 11.07 4.32 -4.46
N GLU A 31 12.01 4.36 -5.41
CA GLU A 31 13.34 4.93 -5.16
C GLU A 31 13.25 6.44 -4.89
N ALA A 32 12.65 7.20 -5.81
CA ALA A 32 12.70 8.66 -5.76
C ALA A 32 11.83 9.28 -4.65
N THR A 33 10.68 8.66 -4.33
CA THR A 33 9.70 9.23 -3.39
C THR A 33 9.74 8.57 -2.02
N LEU A 34 9.96 7.25 -1.98
CA LEU A 34 9.93 6.49 -0.73
C LEU A 34 11.33 6.22 -0.18
N GLN A 35 12.39 6.47 -0.96
CA GLN A 35 13.78 6.20 -0.60
C GLN A 35 13.96 4.75 -0.14
N GLU A 36 13.35 3.83 -0.90
CA GLU A 36 13.41 2.38 -0.67
C GLU A 36 13.90 1.70 -1.95
N SER A 37 14.39 0.46 -1.82
CA SER A 37 14.64 -0.38 -2.99
C SER A 37 13.32 -1.03 -3.44
N PRO A 38 12.94 -0.93 -4.73
CA PRO A 38 11.77 -1.62 -5.28
C PRO A 38 11.93 -3.15 -5.28
N PHE A 39 13.17 -3.64 -5.09
CA PHE A 39 13.51 -5.07 -5.04
C PHE A 39 13.71 -5.60 -3.60
N SER A 40 13.37 -4.80 -2.59
CA SER A 40 13.52 -5.16 -1.16
C SER A 40 12.58 -6.29 -0.67
N GLY A 41 11.63 -6.74 -1.50
CA GLY A 41 10.54 -7.62 -1.08
C GLY A 41 9.47 -6.91 -0.23
N HIS A 42 9.59 -5.60 -0.01
CA HIS A 42 8.54 -4.79 0.62
C HIS A 42 7.39 -4.49 -0.33
N VAL A 43 6.26 -4.11 0.26
CA VAL A 43 5.02 -3.80 -0.47
C VAL A 43 4.83 -2.29 -0.53
N PHE A 44 4.62 -1.77 -1.74
CA PHE A 44 4.45 -0.34 -1.99
C PHE A 44 3.08 -0.07 -2.59
N VAL A 45 2.29 0.77 -1.93
CA VAL A 45 0.89 1.07 -2.28
C VAL A 45 0.77 2.51 -2.77
N PHE A 46 0.20 2.68 -3.95
CA PHE A 46 0.02 3.96 -4.63
C PHE A 46 -1.47 4.19 -4.92
N ARG A 47 -1.91 5.45 -4.93
CA ARG A 47 -3.28 5.85 -5.30
C ARG A 47 -3.28 6.94 -6.36
N GLY A 48 -4.22 6.82 -7.29
CA GLY A 48 -4.46 7.83 -8.32
C GLY A 48 -5.24 9.05 -7.83
N ARG A 49 -5.20 10.14 -8.60
CA ARG A 49 -5.88 11.42 -8.25
C ARG A 49 -7.38 11.26 -8.00
N ARG A 50 -8.06 10.47 -8.83
CA ARG A 50 -9.51 10.19 -8.69
C ARG A 50 -9.82 9.39 -7.42
N GLY A 51 -8.82 8.70 -6.89
CA GLY A 51 -8.88 8.02 -5.60
C GLY A 51 -9.62 6.69 -5.57
N ASN A 52 -10.19 6.25 -6.69
CA ASN A 52 -10.88 4.97 -6.85
C ASN A 52 -9.98 3.85 -7.38
N VAL A 53 -8.71 4.13 -7.67
CA VAL A 53 -7.71 3.16 -8.14
C VAL A 53 -6.50 3.19 -7.24
N ILE A 54 -6.04 2.00 -6.86
CA ILE A 54 -4.72 1.76 -6.26
C ILE A 54 -3.91 0.79 -7.09
N LYS A 55 -2.59 0.91 -6.97
CA LYS A 55 -1.62 -0.08 -7.43
C LYS A 55 -0.74 -0.51 -6.27
N VAL A 56 -0.45 -1.81 -6.21
CA VAL A 56 0.41 -2.42 -5.19
C VAL A 56 1.57 -3.11 -5.91
N LEU A 57 2.79 -2.66 -5.64
CA LEU A 57 4.02 -3.19 -6.24
C LEU A 57 4.82 -3.92 -5.16
N TRP A 58 5.35 -5.09 -5.49
CA TRP A 58 6.34 -5.80 -4.67
C TRP A 58 7.23 -6.67 -5.56
N SER A 59 8.44 -6.99 -5.09
CA SER A 59 9.31 -7.95 -5.76
C SER A 59 9.20 -9.34 -5.12
N THR A 60 9.35 -10.35 -5.97
CA THR A 60 9.65 -11.74 -5.62
C THR A 60 11.08 -12.05 -6.07
N GLY A 61 11.59 -13.24 -5.78
CA GLY A 61 12.94 -13.64 -6.21
C GLY A 61 13.13 -13.70 -7.73
N ASP A 62 12.03 -13.80 -8.48
CA ASP A 62 12.00 -13.98 -9.93
C ASP A 62 11.43 -12.77 -10.69
N GLY A 63 10.97 -11.72 -10.02
CA GLY A 63 10.48 -10.53 -10.71
C GLY A 63 9.69 -9.53 -9.87
N LEU A 64 9.07 -8.57 -10.56
CA LEU A 64 8.13 -7.63 -9.96
C LEU A 64 6.69 -8.11 -10.16
N CYS A 65 5.91 -8.00 -9.11
CA CYS A 65 4.48 -8.24 -9.11
C CYS A 65 3.74 -6.92 -8.95
N LEU A 66 2.63 -6.77 -9.70
CA LEU A 66 1.79 -5.59 -9.68
C LEU A 66 0.33 -5.98 -9.60
N LEU A 67 -0.32 -5.58 -8.51
CA LEU A 67 -1.78 -5.63 -8.38
C LEU A 67 -2.34 -4.25 -8.69
N SER A 68 -3.38 -4.20 -9.52
CA SER A 68 -4.14 -2.98 -9.82
C SER A 68 -5.59 -3.21 -9.42
N LYS A 69 -6.11 -2.40 -8.48
CA LYS A 69 -7.48 -2.52 -7.99
C LYS A 69 -8.24 -1.22 -8.22
N ARG A 70 -9.45 -1.34 -8.78
CA ARG A 70 -10.43 -0.27 -8.90
C ARG A 70 -11.64 -0.58 -8.04
N LEU A 71 -12.14 0.41 -7.30
CA LEU A 71 -13.43 0.31 -6.64
C LEU A 71 -14.54 0.59 -7.66
N GLU A 72 -15.60 -0.20 -7.62
CA GLU A 72 -16.82 0.05 -8.40
C GLU A 72 -17.53 1.33 -7.94
N ARG A 73 -17.45 1.66 -6.64
CA ARG A 73 -17.99 2.89 -6.06
C ARG A 73 -17.08 3.45 -4.98
N GLY A 74 -17.08 4.78 -4.84
CA GLY A 74 -16.36 5.47 -3.77
C GLY A 74 -14.88 5.69 -4.06
N ARG A 75 -14.10 5.94 -3.01
CA ARG A 75 -12.66 6.21 -3.08
C ARG A 75 -11.96 5.56 -1.90
N PHE A 76 -10.75 5.07 -2.12
CA PHE A 76 -9.90 4.59 -1.03
C PHE A 76 -9.60 5.72 -0.05
N VAL A 77 -9.61 5.43 1.26
CA VAL A 77 -9.11 6.36 2.27
C VAL A 77 -7.59 6.49 2.13
N TRP A 78 -7.10 7.72 2.15
CA TRP A 78 -5.68 8.00 1.90
C TRP A 78 -5.11 8.98 2.92
N PRO A 79 -3.79 8.99 3.15
CA PRO A 79 -3.15 10.03 3.95
C PRO A 79 -3.44 11.43 3.41
N LYS A 80 -3.53 12.41 4.32
CA LYS A 80 -3.68 13.82 3.96
C LYS A 80 -2.35 14.47 3.54
N ALA A 81 -1.22 13.86 3.89
CA ALA A 81 0.09 14.36 3.50
C ALA A 81 0.27 14.31 1.99
N ASP A 82 0.91 15.34 1.44
CA ASP A 82 1.18 15.45 -0.01
C ASP A 82 2.45 14.69 -0.43
N SER A 83 3.30 14.31 0.52
CA SER A 83 4.55 13.57 0.28
C SER A 83 4.94 12.69 1.47
N GLY A 84 5.89 11.79 1.24
CA GLY A 84 6.39 10.82 2.22
C GLY A 84 5.73 9.45 2.14
N LYS A 85 5.95 8.63 3.18
CA LYS A 85 5.44 7.26 3.28
C LYS A 85 4.88 6.99 4.66
N ILE A 86 3.81 6.18 4.73
CA ILE A 86 3.23 5.71 5.99
C ILE A 86 3.30 4.19 6.04
N HIS A 87 3.65 3.66 7.20
CA HIS A 87 3.69 2.23 7.43
C HIS A 87 2.27 1.68 7.64
N LEU A 88 1.95 0.55 7.01
CA LEU A 88 0.72 -0.20 7.26
C LEU A 88 1.04 -1.56 7.87
N THR A 89 0.14 -2.04 8.74
CA THR A 89 0.07 -3.46 9.09
C THR A 89 -0.56 -4.26 7.95
N GLN A 90 -0.38 -5.60 7.95
CA GLN A 90 -1.07 -6.48 7.00
C GLN A 90 -2.59 -6.36 7.09
N ALA A 91 -3.14 -6.24 8.31
CA ALA A 91 -4.57 -6.03 8.50
C ALA A 91 -5.06 -4.72 7.86
N GLN A 92 -4.28 -3.63 7.99
CA GLN A 92 -4.60 -2.36 7.34
C GLN A 92 -4.52 -2.42 5.82
N LEU A 93 -3.58 -3.18 5.27
CA LEU A 93 -3.54 -3.44 3.83
C LEU A 93 -4.80 -4.21 3.39
N SER A 94 -5.22 -5.25 4.10
CA SER A 94 -6.46 -5.99 3.79
C SER A 94 -7.68 -5.07 3.81
N MET A 95 -7.84 -4.28 4.88
CA MET A 95 -8.92 -3.27 4.98
C MET A 95 -8.88 -2.29 3.81
N LEU A 96 -7.70 -1.75 3.49
CA LEU A 96 -7.53 -0.83 2.36
C LEU A 96 -7.91 -1.49 1.04
N LEU A 97 -7.48 -2.73 0.80
CA LEU A 97 -7.82 -3.48 -0.41
C LEU A 97 -9.34 -3.70 -0.51
N GLU A 98 -10.06 -3.86 0.59
CA GLU A 98 -11.52 -3.97 0.62
C GLU A 98 -12.25 -2.62 0.50
N GLY A 99 -11.53 -1.49 0.48
CA GLY A 99 -12.12 -0.15 0.46
C GLY A 99 -12.59 0.33 1.84
N ILE A 100 -12.21 -0.37 2.92
CA ILE A 100 -12.51 -0.04 4.31
C ILE A 100 -11.55 1.06 4.80
N ASN A 101 -12.01 1.89 5.73
CA ASN A 101 -11.18 2.91 6.38
C ASN A 101 -10.10 2.28 7.29
N TRP A 102 -8.92 2.04 6.73
CA TRP A 102 -7.78 1.47 7.44
C TRP A 102 -7.15 2.39 8.51
N LYS A 103 -7.46 3.70 8.51
CA LYS A 103 -6.85 4.67 9.44
C LYS A 103 -7.44 4.61 10.83
N GLN A 104 -8.68 4.16 10.96
CA GLN A 104 -9.40 4.10 12.22
C GLN A 104 -10.06 2.72 12.36
N PRO A 105 -9.26 1.65 12.53
CA PRO A 105 -9.82 0.35 12.81
C PRO A 105 -10.42 0.35 14.22
N GLU A 106 -11.71 0.14 14.34
CA GLU A 106 -12.38 -0.07 15.62
C GLU A 106 -12.19 -1.52 16.07
N ARG A 107 -11.61 -1.69 17.27
CA ARG A 107 -11.54 -3.00 17.91
C ARG A 107 -12.81 -3.21 18.71
N THR A 108 -13.41 -4.39 18.56
CA THR A 108 -14.55 -4.80 19.40
C THR A 108 -14.15 -5.06 20.85
N TRP A 109 -12.87 -5.35 21.10
CA TRP A 109 -12.30 -5.55 22.43
C TRP A 109 -10.82 -5.12 22.47
N PRO A 110 -10.35 -4.41 23.51
CA PRO A 110 -8.93 -4.11 23.67
C PRO A 110 -8.14 -5.40 24.00
N PRO A 111 -6.93 -5.60 23.44
CA PRO A 111 -6.12 -6.76 23.82
C PRO A 111 -5.83 -6.70 25.32
N GLN A 112 -6.15 -7.78 26.03
CA GLN A 112 -5.62 -8.00 27.36
C GLN A 112 -4.13 -8.26 27.18
N SER A 113 -3.29 -7.35 27.69
CA SER A 113 -1.87 -7.62 27.85
C SER A 113 -1.74 -8.89 28.68
N VAL A 114 -1.25 -9.97 28.04
CA VAL A 114 -0.86 -11.18 28.75
C VAL A 114 0.39 -10.81 29.53
N LEU A 115 0.28 -10.73 30.86
CA LEU A 115 1.42 -10.68 31.77
C LEU A 115 2.16 -12.03 31.72
#